data_AF-A0A972M4W0-F1
#
_entry.id   AF-A0A972M4W0-F1
#
_cell.length_a   1.000
_cell.length_b   1.000
_cell.length_c   1.000
_cell.angle_alpha   90.00
_cell.angle_beta   90.00
_cell.angle_gamma   90.00
#
_symmetry.space_group_name_H-M   'P 1'
#
loop_
_entity.id
_entity.type
_entity.pdbx_description
1 polymer ?
#
loop_
_entity_poly.entity_id
_entity_poly.type
_entity_poly.pdbx_seq_one_letter_code
_entity_poly.pdbx_strand_id
1 'polypeptide(L)'
;MSPNGNKEFIKTLRRFINEFETENERAYYFIAKIGLVVWIILIGVFGKGYAGAAPLVVFPALMYVLLHALLFLKDGLFFRKKCSRILDYLLALYAVFWAKNFCGICPAILPIILYSPLYNEEVFLYVLSLGLLLVLKATLFHQINPEVASIALVALAFIYLTSWKVNLIRIVKTEVKSITSCRRRLAAYSSSAANYSKQLKVYWEIETIVNTLAKRKDWKENLDKILANLLEAQKVEIIPLNSKGDDVNFEPEKDKKLSTQPIEVEEESILFRVYPKLSLFAGDFFYREKVKKLVRVIKPYIEIFLANKR
;
A
#
# COMPACT_ATOMS: atom_id res chain seq x y z
N MET A 1 19.48 10.80 7.48
CA MET A 1 18.38 10.49 8.44
C MET A 1 18.49 9.05 8.89
N SER A 2 18.50 8.78 10.21
CA SER A 2 18.63 7.43 10.76
C SER A 2 17.42 6.54 10.39
N PRO A 3 17.62 5.29 9.96
CA PRO A 3 16.54 4.35 9.62
C PRO A 3 15.59 4.06 10.80
N ASN A 4 16.04 4.29 12.05
CA ASN A 4 15.22 4.18 13.25
C ASN A 4 14.28 5.37 13.45
N GLY A 5 14.74 6.60 13.22
CA GLY A 5 13.91 7.81 13.33
C GLY A 5 12.71 7.80 12.36
N ASN A 6 12.91 7.27 11.14
CA ASN A 6 11.82 7.14 10.17
C ASN A 6 10.80 6.04 10.51
N LYS A 7 11.18 4.98 11.24
CA LYS A 7 10.22 3.96 11.71
C LYS A 7 9.38 4.50 12.86
N GLU A 8 10.02 5.23 13.77
CA GLU A 8 9.37 5.83 14.93
C GLU A 8 8.39 6.92 14.51
N PHE A 9 8.79 7.81 13.58
CA PHE A 9 7.90 8.83 13.02
C PHE A 9 6.65 8.22 12.38
N ILE A 10 6.78 7.18 11.55
CA ILE A 10 5.62 6.51 10.91
C ILE A 10 4.72 5.83 11.95
N LYS A 11 5.29 5.24 13.01
CA LYS A 11 4.53 4.61 14.09
C LYS A 11 3.75 5.66 14.87
N THR A 12 4.37 6.78 15.23
CA THR A 12 3.73 7.92 15.91
C THR A 12 2.65 8.54 15.04
N LEU A 13 2.91 8.74 13.74
CA LEU A 13 1.94 9.27 12.80
C LEU A 13 0.74 8.34 12.62
N ARG A 14 0.96 7.02 12.55
CA ARG A 14 -0.12 6.03 12.48
C ARG A 14 -0.96 6.01 13.76
N ARG A 15 -0.30 6.11 14.91
CA ARG A 15 -0.98 6.20 16.21
C ARG A 15 -1.84 7.46 16.28
N PHE A 16 -1.28 8.61 15.89
CA PHE A 16 -1.99 9.88 15.80
C PHE A 16 -3.19 9.78 14.86
N ILE A 17 -3.02 9.23 13.65
CA ILE A 17 -4.11 9.03 12.70
C ILE A 17 -5.21 8.14 13.30
N ASN A 18 -4.86 7.04 13.96
CA ASN A 18 -5.83 6.12 14.55
C ASN A 18 -6.56 6.74 15.75
N GLU A 19 -5.84 7.37 16.69
CA GLU A 19 -6.43 8.05 17.85
C GLU A 19 -7.38 9.18 17.37
N PHE A 20 -6.97 9.95 16.36
CA PHE A 20 -7.78 11.01 15.76
C PHE A 20 -8.97 10.47 14.94
N GLU A 21 -8.86 9.31 14.29
CA GLU A 21 -9.98 8.62 13.64
C GLU A 21 -11.02 8.17 14.69
N THR A 22 -10.57 7.61 15.81
CA THR A 22 -11.46 7.14 16.87
C THR A 22 -12.15 8.31 17.59
N GLU A 23 -11.44 9.41 17.84
CA GLU A 23 -12.00 10.65 18.36
C GLU A 23 -12.98 11.28 17.38
N ASN A 24 -12.64 11.35 16.09
CA ASN A 24 -13.55 11.87 15.08
C ASN A 24 -14.79 10.99 14.95
N GLU A 25 -14.69 9.66 14.98
CA GLU A 25 -15.86 8.77 14.90
C GLU A 25 -16.80 8.97 16.09
N ARG A 26 -16.26 9.10 17.31
CA ARG A 26 -17.07 9.41 18.50
C ARG A 26 -17.64 10.83 18.44
N ALA A 27 -16.88 11.80 17.97
CA ALA A 27 -17.35 13.16 17.74
C ALA A 27 -18.44 13.18 16.66
N TYR A 28 -18.30 12.44 15.57
CA TYR A 28 -19.32 12.28 14.53
C TYR A 28 -20.60 11.68 15.10
N TYR A 29 -20.50 10.64 15.93
CA TYR A 29 -21.67 10.06 16.61
C TYR A 29 -22.36 11.05 17.56
N PHE A 30 -21.58 11.79 18.36
CA PHE A 30 -22.09 12.75 19.33
C PHE A 30 -22.73 13.96 18.62
N ILE A 31 -22.05 14.48 17.60
CA ILE A 31 -22.48 15.63 16.81
C ILE A 31 -23.66 15.26 15.90
N ALA A 32 -23.75 14.03 15.36
CA ALA A 32 -24.93 13.57 14.61
C ALA A 32 -26.18 13.46 15.50
N LYS A 33 -26.03 13.01 16.75
CA LYS A 33 -27.12 13.04 17.75
C LYS A 33 -27.56 14.46 18.06
N ILE A 34 -26.62 15.39 18.24
CA ILE A 34 -26.91 16.80 18.44
C ILE A 34 -27.56 17.41 17.19
N GLY A 35 -27.08 17.10 15.99
CA GLY A 35 -27.60 17.59 14.72
C GLY A 35 -29.04 17.17 14.47
N LEU A 36 -29.39 15.94 14.82
CA LEU A 36 -30.77 15.43 14.73
C LEU A 36 -31.68 16.13 15.75
N VAL A 37 -31.20 16.36 16.97
CA VAL A 37 -31.90 17.15 18.00
C VAL A 37 -32.05 18.63 17.56
N VAL A 38 -31.02 19.21 16.96
CA VAL A 38 -31.03 20.57 16.41
C VAL A 38 -32.03 20.65 15.27
N TRP A 39 -32.05 19.72 14.31
CA TRP A 39 -33.09 19.66 13.28
C TRP A 39 -34.51 19.60 13.86
N ILE A 40 -34.75 18.78 14.89
CA ILE A 40 -36.05 18.68 15.58
C ILE A 40 -36.45 20.02 16.23
N ILE A 41 -35.54 20.66 16.96
CA ILE A 41 -35.78 21.94 17.63
C ILE A 41 -36.02 23.04 16.59
N LEU A 42 -35.27 23.03 15.49
CA LEU A 42 -35.34 24.02 14.43
C LEU A 42 -36.65 23.94 13.63
N ILE A 43 -37.14 22.74 13.35
CA ILE A 43 -38.45 22.50 12.73
C ILE A 43 -39.60 23.02 13.60
N GLY A 44 -39.49 22.87 14.93
CA GLY A 44 -40.53 23.30 15.88
C GLY A 44 -40.53 24.80 16.18
N VAL A 45 -39.36 25.45 16.24
CA VAL A 45 -39.21 26.85 16.67
C VAL A 45 -39.29 27.84 15.51
N PHE A 46 -38.86 27.46 14.29
CA PHE A 46 -38.69 28.38 13.16
C PHE A 46 -39.71 28.24 12.02
N GLY A 47 -40.85 27.58 12.25
CA GLY A 47 -41.97 27.59 11.29
C GLY A 47 -42.35 29.01 10.83
N LYS A 48 -42.16 30.02 11.69
CA LYS A 48 -42.36 31.45 11.35
C LYS A 48 -41.40 31.99 10.29
N GLY A 49 -40.19 31.43 10.13
CA GLY A 49 -39.22 31.83 9.10
C GLY A 49 -39.59 31.40 7.68
N TYR A 50 -40.57 30.49 7.55
CA TYR A 50 -41.08 29.95 6.29
C TYR A 50 -42.50 30.43 5.95
N ALA A 51 -43.13 31.23 6.82
CA ALA A 51 -44.50 31.77 6.66
C ALA A 51 -45.50 30.68 6.22
N GLY A 52 -46.38 30.96 5.25
CA GLY A 52 -47.37 30.00 4.73
C GLY A 52 -46.79 28.73 4.07
N ALA A 53 -45.48 28.69 3.80
CA ALA A 53 -44.79 27.51 3.29
C ALA A 53 -44.22 26.61 4.40
N ALA A 54 -44.41 26.96 5.67
CA ALA A 54 -43.91 26.17 6.80
C ALA A 54 -44.31 24.68 6.73
N PRO A 55 -45.55 24.29 6.39
CA PRO A 55 -45.92 22.88 6.27
C PRO A 55 -45.10 22.12 5.21
N LEU A 56 -44.74 22.80 4.11
CA LEU A 56 -43.95 22.22 3.01
C LEU A 56 -42.51 21.92 3.43
N VAL A 57 -41.95 22.65 4.40
CA VAL A 57 -40.58 22.41 4.89
C VAL A 57 -40.57 21.50 6.11
N VAL A 58 -41.52 21.70 7.03
CA VAL A 58 -41.62 20.98 8.29
C VAL A 58 -41.93 19.50 8.06
N PHE A 59 -42.86 19.17 7.15
CA PHE A 59 -43.25 17.78 6.92
C PHE A 59 -42.13 16.92 6.32
N PRO A 60 -41.43 17.32 5.24
CA PRO A 60 -40.27 16.59 4.73
C PRO A 60 -39.13 16.49 5.76
N ALA A 61 -38.91 17.54 6.56
CA ALA A 61 -37.87 17.52 7.58
C ALA A 61 -38.21 16.56 8.74
N LEU A 62 -39.49 16.43 9.13
CA LEU A 62 -39.95 15.41 10.09
C LEU A 62 -39.78 14.00 9.54
N MET A 63 -40.17 13.77 8.28
CA MET A 63 -39.98 12.47 7.62
C MET A 63 -38.49 12.11 7.49
N TYR A 64 -37.66 13.11 7.21
CA TYR A 64 -36.21 12.96 7.18
C TYR A 64 -35.65 12.54 8.55
N VAL A 65 -36.05 13.24 9.62
CA VAL A 65 -35.65 12.92 10.99
C VAL A 65 -36.09 11.50 11.37
N LEU A 66 -37.32 11.10 11.02
CA LEU A 66 -37.84 9.76 11.30
C LEU A 66 -37.04 8.68 10.54
N LEU A 67 -36.77 8.91 9.26
CA LEU A 67 -35.95 8.03 8.43
C LEU A 67 -34.54 7.90 9.02
N HIS A 68 -33.95 9.00 9.47
CA HIS A 68 -32.64 8.99 10.10
C HIS A 68 -32.62 8.27 11.45
N ALA A 69 -33.67 8.43 12.27
CA ALA A 69 -33.81 7.70 13.52
C ALA A 69 -33.90 6.18 13.29
N LEU A 70 -34.70 5.75 12.30
CA LEU A 70 -34.83 4.34 11.92
C LEU A 70 -33.52 3.77 11.36
N LEU A 71 -32.83 4.53 10.51
CA LEU A 71 -31.56 4.09 9.92
C LEU A 71 -30.42 4.09 10.93
N PHE A 72 -30.42 5.02 11.89
CA PHE A 72 -29.47 5.02 13.00
C PHE A 72 -29.64 3.81 13.92
N LEU A 73 -30.88 3.41 14.21
CA LEU A 73 -31.17 2.20 14.99
C LEU A 73 -30.67 0.92 14.29
N LYS A 74 -30.67 0.90 12.95
CA LYS A 74 -30.24 -0.24 12.15
C LYS A 74 -28.72 -0.27 11.89
N ASP A 75 -28.12 0.89 11.66
CA ASP A 75 -26.72 1.04 11.28
C ASP A 75 -26.20 2.38 11.80
N GLY A 76 -25.61 2.39 13.01
CA GLY A 76 -25.20 3.62 13.69
C GLY A 76 -24.18 4.47 12.92
N LEU A 77 -23.52 3.90 11.90
CA LEU A 77 -22.58 4.60 11.01
C LEU A 77 -23.23 5.16 9.73
N PHE A 78 -24.57 5.14 9.61
CA PHE A 78 -25.29 5.60 8.42
C PHE A 78 -24.94 7.03 8.01
N PHE A 79 -24.73 7.94 8.98
CA PHE A 79 -24.34 9.33 8.75
C PHE A 79 -23.00 9.51 8.02
N ARG A 80 -22.14 8.48 8.01
CA ARG A 80 -20.87 8.48 7.27
C ARG A 80 -21.05 8.11 5.79
N LYS A 81 -22.21 7.59 5.39
CA LYS A 81 -22.44 7.20 4.00
C LYS A 81 -22.67 8.44 3.13
N LYS A 82 -22.10 8.42 1.93
CA LYS A 82 -22.24 9.51 0.94
C LYS A 82 -23.70 9.87 0.68
N CYS A 83 -24.59 8.86 0.59
CA CYS A 83 -26.02 9.07 0.37
C CYS A 83 -26.69 9.86 1.49
N SER A 84 -26.33 9.60 2.75
CA SER A 84 -26.84 10.35 3.90
C SER A 84 -26.46 11.83 3.80
N ARG A 85 -25.17 12.11 3.54
CA ARG A 85 -24.69 13.49 3.39
C ARG A 85 -25.31 14.24 2.22
N ILE A 86 -25.54 13.56 1.10
CA ILE A 86 -26.23 14.17 -0.04
C ILE A 86 -27.67 14.53 0.34
N LEU A 87 -28.35 13.67 1.11
CA LEU A 87 -29.71 13.94 1.57
C LEU A 87 -29.77 15.13 2.54
N ASP A 88 -28.78 15.25 3.43
CA ASP A 88 -28.57 16.43 4.29
C ASP A 88 -28.46 17.73 3.46
N TYR A 89 -27.61 17.71 2.43
CA TYR A 89 -27.41 18.84 1.52
C TYR A 89 -28.69 19.21 0.77
N LEU A 90 -29.42 18.22 0.25
CA LEU A 90 -30.66 18.44 -0.49
C LEU A 90 -31.76 19.02 0.41
N LEU A 91 -31.89 18.52 1.64
CA LEU A 91 -32.87 19.03 2.59
C LEU A 91 -32.57 20.49 2.97
N ALA A 92 -31.29 20.82 3.19
CA ALA A 92 -30.89 22.19 3.47
C ALA A 92 -31.14 23.13 2.28
N LEU A 93 -30.80 22.71 1.05
CA LEU A 93 -31.10 23.48 -0.17
C LEU A 93 -32.60 23.73 -0.31
N TYR A 94 -33.41 22.69 -0.06
CA TYR A 94 -34.86 22.79 -0.08
C TYR A 94 -35.39 23.77 0.97
N ALA A 95 -34.88 23.71 2.20
CA ALA A 95 -35.26 24.65 3.25
C ALA A 95 -34.83 26.10 2.92
N VAL A 96 -33.61 26.32 2.43
CA VAL A 96 -33.13 27.66 2.04
C VAL A 96 -33.98 28.25 0.90
N PHE A 97 -34.45 27.42 -0.04
CA PHE A 97 -35.34 27.86 -1.11
C PHE A 97 -36.61 28.53 -0.56
N TRP A 98 -37.25 27.91 0.43
CA TRP A 98 -38.50 28.40 1.04
C TRP A 98 -38.30 29.43 2.15
N ALA A 99 -37.08 29.63 2.64
CA ALA A 99 -36.82 30.58 3.72
C ALA A 99 -37.08 32.04 3.30
N LYS A 100 -37.84 32.80 4.09
CA LYS A 100 -38.11 34.21 3.81
C LYS A 100 -37.14 35.17 4.48
N ASN A 101 -36.47 34.72 5.54
CA ASN A 101 -35.55 35.52 6.35
C ASN A 101 -34.44 34.63 6.93
N PHE A 102 -33.52 35.26 7.66
CA PHE A 102 -32.39 34.57 8.31
C PHE A 102 -32.84 33.45 9.25
N CYS A 103 -33.99 33.61 9.90
CA CYS A 103 -34.58 32.62 10.79
C CYS A 103 -34.96 31.32 10.10
N GLY A 104 -35.05 31.25 8.76
CA GLY A 104 -35.19 30.00 8.00
C GLY A 104 -33.84 29.47 7.49
N ILE A 105 -32.92 30.35 7.11
CA ILE A 105 -31.63 29.98 6.49
C ILE A 105 -30.65 29.42 7.51
N CYS A 106 -30.47 30.11 8.63
CA CYS A 106 -29.57 29.66 9.70
C CYS A 106 -29.90 28.23 10.16
N PRO A 107 -31.18 27.88 10.44
CA PRO A 107 -31.56 26.50 10.74
C PRO A 107 -31.18 25.47 9.68
N ALA A 108 -31.31 25.83 8.40
CA ALA A 108 -31.09 24.88 7.32
C ALA A 108 -29.60 24.56 7.14
N ILE A 109 -28.73 25.54 7.39
CA ILE A 109 -27.30 25.42 7.09
C ILE A 109 -26.46 25.08 8.33
N LEU A 110 -26.86 25.53 9.52
CA LEU A 110 -26.16 25.26 10.78
C LEU A 110 -25.87 23.77 11.01
N PRO A 111 -26.81 22.84 10.73
CA PRO A 111 -26.56 21.42 10.92
C PRO A 111 -25.43 20.93 10.00
N ILE A 112 -25.43 21.33 8.72
CA ILE A 112 -24.36 20.97 7.76
C ILE A 112 -22.98 21.44 8.25
N ILE A 113 -22.90 22.67 8.77
CA ILE A 113 -21.65 23.23 9.31
C ILE A 113 -21.16 22.44 10.52
N LEU A 114 -22.08 22.00 11.38
CA LEU A 114 -21.73 21.33 12.63
C LEU A 114 -21.36 19.86 12.42
N TYR A 115 -22.06 19.09 11.58
CA TYR A 115 -21.91 17.63 11.56
C TYR A 115 -21.34 17.02 10.28
N SER A 116 -21.42 17.68 9.12
CA SER A 116 -21.11 16.96 7.88
C SER A 116 -19.58 16.84 7.68
N PRO A 117 -19.05 15.64 7.37
CA PRO A 117 -17.74 15.52 6.74
C PRO A 117 -17.79 16.24 5.38
N LEU A 118 -17.37 17.51 5.40
CA LEU A 118 -17.38 18.37 4.23
C LEU A 118 -16.16 18.03 3.36
N TYR A 119 -16.30 17.07 2.46
CA TYR A 119 -15.29 16.78 1.45
C TYR A 119 -15.26 17.90 0.41
N ASN A 120 -14.09 18.34 -0.02
CA ASN A 120 -13.95 19.49 -0.94
C ASN A 120 -14.82 19.35 -2.20
N GLU A 121 -14.88 18.15 -2.76
CA GLU A 121 -15.69 17.84 -3.95
C GLU A 121 -17.21 17.99 -3.68
N GLU A 122 -17.67 17.55 -2.50
CA GLU A 122 -19.07 17.66 -2.09
C GLU A 122 -19.44 19.11 -1.73
N VAL A 123 -18.54 19.83 -1.06
CA VAL A 123 -18.68 21.24 -0.69
C VAL A 123 -18.78 22.11 -1.94
N PHE A 124 -17.91 21.89 -2.92
CA PHE A 124 -17.94 22.66 -4.16
C PHE A 124 -19.28 22.51 -4.88
N LEU A 125 -19.80 21.28 -4.98
CA LEU A 125 -21.10 21.01 -5.59
C LEU A 125 -22.25 21.65 -4.79
N TYR A 126 -22.19 21.59 -3.46
CA TYR A 126 -23.18 22.24 -2.59
C TYR A 126 -23.17 23.76 -2.74
N VAL A 127 -21.98 24.38 -2.72
CA VAL A 127 -21.79 25.82 -2.91
C VAL A 127 -22.36 26.27 -4.26
N LEU A 128 -22.04 25.53 -5.34
CA LEU A 128 -22.55 25.80 -6.68
C LEU A 128 -24.08 25.68 -6.73
N SER A 129 -24.63 24.63 -6.11
CA SER A 129 -26.07 24.39 -6.07
C SER A 129 -26.80 25.47 -5.28
N LEU A 130 -26.24 25.91 -4.15
CA LEU A 130 -26.80 26.99 -3.34
C LEU A 130 -26.77 28.32 -4.11
N GLY A 131 -25.66 28.63 -4.78
CA GLY A 131 -25.53 29.82 -5.63
C GLY A 131 -26.57 29.84 -6.76
N LEU A 132 -26.71 28.73 -7.49
CA LEU A 132 -27.72 28.57 -8.55
C LEU A 132 -29.13 28.73 -8.00
N LEU A 133 -29.42 28.13 -6.84
CA LEU A 133 -30.72 28.19 -6.18
C LEU A 133 -31.08 29.61 -5.74
N LEU A 134 -30.12 30.38 -5.24
CA LEU A 134 -30.31 31.80 -4.92
C LEU A 134 -30.59 32.63 -6.17
N VAL A 135 -29.88 32.38 -7.28
CA VAL A 135 -30.15 33.04 -8.59
C VAL A 135 -31.54 32.68 -9.12
N LEU A 136 -31.93 31.41 -9.05
CA LEU A 136 -33.25 30.94 -9.48
C LEU A 136 -34.36 31.57 -8.62
N LYS A 137 -34.14 31.70 -7.32
CA LYS A 137 -35.06 32.39 -6.42
C LYS A 137 -35.16 33.88 -6.72
N ALA A 138 -34.05 34.54 -7.04
CA ALA A 138 -34.01 35.94 -7.46
C ALA A 138 -34.85 36.18 -8.72
N THR A 139 -34.69 35.29 -9.70
CA THR A 139 -35.26 35.44 -11.04
C THR A 139 -36.74 35.07 -11.07
N LEU A 140 -37.15 33.99 -10.37
CA LEU A 140 -38.54 33.54 -10.36
C LEU A 140 -39.45 34.33 -9.43
N PHE A 141 -38.94 34.81 -8.29
CA PHE A 141 -39.77 35.46 -7.26
C PHE A 141 -39.50 36.95 -7.12
N HIS A 142 -38.57 37.52 -7.89
CA HIS A 142 -38.15 38.93 -7.82
C HIS A 142 -37.86 39.42 -6.38
N GLN A 143 -37.43 38.50 -5.52
CA GLN A 143 -37.18 38.73 -4.10
C GLN A 143 -35.87 38.06 -3.71
N ILE A 144 -34.80 38.86 -3.66
CA ILE A 144 -33.67 38.57 -2.78
C ILE A 144 -33.70 39.63 -1.69
N ASN A 145 -33.99 39.20 -0.47
CA ASN A 145 -33.67 40.02 0.69
C ASN A 145 -32.12 40.06 0.81
N PRO A 146 -31.47 41.24 0.81
CA PRO A 146 -30.02 41.35 0.93
C PRO A 146 -29.45 40.68 2.19
N GLU A 147 -30.24 40.60 3.26
CA GLU A 147 -29.89 39.86 4.48
C GLU A 147 -29.73 38.35 4.22
N VAL A 148 -30.64 37.79 3.41
CA VAL A 148 -30.64 36.37 3.02
C VAL A 148 -29.41 36.03 2.19
N ALA A 149 -29.05 36.89 1.23
CA ALA A 149 -27.86 36.70 0.41
C ALA A 149 -26.56 36.79 1.23
N SER A 150 -26.48 37.79 2.12
CA SER A 150 -25.27 38.01 2.95
C SER A 150 -25.03 36.85 3.92
N ILE A 151 -26.09 36.34 4.55
CA ILE A 151 -25.99 35.21 5.49
C ILE A 151 -25.69 33.91 4.76
N ALA A 152 -26.25 33.70 3.57
CA ALA A 152 -25.88 32.55 2.75
C ALA A 152 -24.39 32.59 2.36
N LEU A 153 -23.85 33.76 2.01
CA LEU A 153 -22.42 33.93 1.71
C LEU A 153 -21.52 33.66 2.92
N VAL A 154 -21.88 34.18 4.10
CA VAL A 154 -21.15 33.91 5.35
C VAL A 154 -21.19 32.41 5.67
N ALA A 155 -22.36 31.78 5.55
CA ALA A 155 -22.50 30.35 5.76
C ALA A 155 -21.64 29.52 4.79
N LEU A 156 -21.56 29.91 3.51
CA LEU A 156 -20.68 29.26 2.53
C LEU A 156 -19.20 29.36 2.92
N ALA A 157 -18.75 30.51 3.43
CA ALA A 157 -17.38 30.67 3.91
C ALA A 157 -17.07 29.74 5.10
N PHE A 158 -18.01 29.62 6.06
CA PHE A 158 -17.86 28.70 7.20
C PHE A 158 -17.88 27.23 6.78
N ILE A 159 -18.72 26.83 5.83
CA ILE A 159 -18.71 25.47 5.26
C ILE A 159 -17.36 25.18 4.60
N TYR A 160 -16.82 26.13 3.83
CA TYR A 160 -15.52 25.96 3.18
C TYR A 160 -14.39 25.84 4.21
N LEU A 161 -14.38 26.68 5.26
CA LEU A 161 -13.38 26.61 6.33
C LEU A 161 -13.44 25.29 7.12
N THR A 162 -14.65 24.85 7.49
CA THR A 162 -14.84 23.59 8.23
C THR A 162 -14.47 22.35 7.40
N SER A 163 -14.61 22.41 6.07
CA SER A 163 -14.19 21.35 5.15
C SER A 163 -12.68 21.05 5.18
N TRP A 164 -11.84 22.05 5.45
CA TRP A 164 -10.39 21.89 5.37
C TRP A 164 -9.84 20.85 6.34
N LYS A 165 -10.43 20.72 7.54
CA LYS A 165 -9.98 19.76 8.57
C LYS A 165 -10.02 18.33 8.03
N VAL A 166 -11.12 17.93 7.39
CA VAL A 166 -11.29 16.56 6.88
C VAL A 166 -10.44 16.31 5.63
N ASN A 167 -10.32 17.32 4.76
CA ASN A 167 -9.56 17.18 3.51
C ASN A 167 -8.05 17.16 3.74
N LEU A 168 -7.52 17.93 4.70
CA LEU A 168 -6.11 17.85 5.10
C LEU A 168 -5.74 16.43 5.57
N ILE A 169 -6.60 15.80 6.37
CA ILE A 169 -6.39 14.42 6.84
C ILE A 169 -6.37 13.44 5.66
N ARG A 170 -7.29 13.61 4.69
CA ARG A 170 -7.32 12.79 3.46
C ARG A 170 -6.02 12.92 2.66
N ILE A 171 -5.51 14.15 2.51
CA ILE A 171 -4.25 14.43 1.81
C ILE A 171 -3.09 13.75 2.55
N VAL A 172 -2.96 13.98 3.85
CA VAL A 172 -1.91 13.37 4.68
C VAL A 172 -1.96 11.84 4.58
N LYS A 173 -3.14 11.22 4.63
CA LYS A 173 -3.30 9.76 4.50
C LYS A 173 -2.84 9.24 3.14
N THR A 174 -3.12 10.00 2.07
CA THR A 174 -2.70 9.67 0.71
C THR A 174 -1.18 9.72 0.58
N GLU A 175 -0.56 10.77 1.11
CA GLU A 175 0.89 10.93 1.15
C GLU A 175 1.58 9.82 1.96
N VAL A 176 1.07 9.50 3.15
CA VAL A 176 1.62 8.42 3.99
C VAL A 176 1.57 7.07 3.27
N LYS A 177 0.47 6.79 2.54
CA LYS A 177 0.35 5.57 1.74
C LYS A 177 1.37 5.55 0.60
N SER A 178 1.56 6.69 -0.08
CA SER A 178 2.55 6.86 -1.15
C SER A 178 3.98 6.62 -0.63
N ILE A 179 4.37 7.29 0.47
CA ILE A 179 5.67 7.14 1.11
C ILE A 179 5.94 5.69 1.53
N THR A 180 4.94 5.02 2.11
CA THR A 180 5.07 3.62 2.54
C THR A 180 5.28 2.69 1.33
N SER A 181 4.56 2.92 0.24
CA SER A 181 4.72 2.17 -1.01
C SER A 181 6.11 2.37 -1.63
N CYS A 182 6.57 3.63 -1.70
CA CYS A 182 7.90 3.99 -2.19
C CYS A 182 9.00 3.30 -1.38
N ARG A 183 8.89 3.28 -0.06
CA ARG A 183 9.85 2.60 0.83
C ARG A 183 9.92 1.09 0.58
N ARG A 184 8.78 0.42 0.34
CA ARG A 184 8.77 -1.01 0.00
C ARG A 184 9.48 -1.28 -1.32
N ARG A 185 9.24 -0.44 -2.34
CA ARG A 185 9.92 -0.54 -3.63
C ARG A 185 11.42 -0.32 -3.49
N LEU A 186 11.85 0.67 -2.73
CA LEU A 186 13.27 0.94 -2.47
C LEU A 186 13.96 -0.26 -1.80
N ALA A 187 13.31 -0.90 -0.83
CA ALA A 187 13.83 -2.09 -0.16
C ALA A 187 13.95 -3.29 -1.13
N ALA A 188 12.96 -3.47 -2.01
CA ALA A 188 13.01 -4.50 -3.05
C ALA A 188 14.15 -4.24 -4.06
N TYR A 189 14.36 -3.00 -4.46
CA TYR A 189 15.48 -2.62 -5.33
C TYR A 189 16.83 -2.82 -4.64
N SER A 190 16.99 -2.45 -3.36
CA SER A 190 18.24 -2.70 -2.64
C SER A 190 18.54 -4.18 -2.48
N SER A 191 17.52 -5.02 -2.23
CA SER A 191 17.69 -6.47 -2.18
C SER A 191 18.07 -7.05 -3.55
N SER A 192 17.45 -6.53 -4.61
CA SER A 192 17.77 -6.94 -5.99
C SER A 192 19.19 -6.54 -6.36
N ALA A 193 19.62 -5.31 -6.05
CA ALA A 193 20.97 -4.83 -6.28
C ALA A 193 22.02 -5.65 -5.50
N ALA A 194 21.73 -6.02 -4.24
CA ALA A 194 22.60 -6.91 -3.47
C ALA A 194 22.70 -8.30 -4.11
N ASN A 195 21.60 -8.84 -4.64
CA ASN A 195 21.60 -10.12 -5.36
C ASN A 195 22.39 -10.04 -6.68
N TYR A 196 22.22 -8.97 -7.46
CA TYR A 196 22.99 -8.75 -8.69
C TYR A 196 24.48 -8.59 -8.40
N SER A 197 24.86 -7.82 -7.38
CA SER A 197 26.24 -7.67 -6.96
C SER A 197 26.88 -9.01 -6.58
N LYS A 198 26.15 -9.86 -5.83
CA LYS A 198 26.59 -11.22 -5.51
C LYS A 198 26.73 -12.10 -6.76
N GLN A 199 25.77 -12.05 -7.68
CA GLN A 199 25.85 -12.82 -8.93
C GLN A 199 27.02 -12.37 -9.80
N LEU A 200 27.28 -11.06 -9.89
CA LEU A 200 28.42 -10.50 -10.63
C LEU A 200 29.74 -11.07 -10.09
N LYS A 201 29.91 -11.14 -8.76
CA LYS A 201 31.09 -11.76 -8.14
C LYS A 201 31.28 -13.22 -8.59
N VAL A 202 30.22 -14.02 -8.62
CA VAL A 202 30.28 -15.41 -9.09
C VAL A 202 30.70 -15.50 -10.56
N TYR A 203 30.19 -14.63 -11.43
CA TYR A 203 30.58 -14.61 -12.84
C TYR A 203 32.05 -14.21 -13.03
N TRP A 204 32.54 -13.21 -12.31
CA TRP A 204 33.96 -12.82 -12.33
C TRP A 204 34.89 -13.96 -11.90
N GLU A 205 34.50 -14.70 -10.86
CA GLU A 205 35.27 -15.88 -10.41
C GLU A 205 35.27 -17.00 -11.46
N ILE A 206 34.13 -17.26 -12.10
CA ILE A 206 34.03 -18.25 -13.21
C ILE A 206 34.89 -17.82 -14.40
N GLU A 207 34.81 -16.56 -14.82
CA GLU A 207 35.61 -16.00 -15.90
C GLU A 207 37.11 -16.14 -15.62
N THR A 208 37.54 -15.88 -14.37
CA THR A 208 38.92 -16.07 -13.94
C THR A 208 39.36 -17.54 -14.07
N ILE A 209 38.51 -18.49 -13.70
CA ILE A 209 38.80 -19.93 -13.82
C ILE A 209 38.93 -20.33 -15.30
N VAL A 210 37.99 -19.91 -16.15
CA VAL A 210 37.98 -20.22 -17.59
C VAL A 210 39.21 -19.62 -18.29
N ASN A 211 39.52 -18.35 -18.01
CA ASN A 211 40.71 -17.69 -18.54
C ASN A 211 42.01 -18.37 -18.09
N THR A 212 42.03 -18.91 -16.87
CA THR A 212 43.18 -19.68 -16.37
C THR A 212 43.32 -21.02 -17.08
N LEU A 213 42.21 -21.73 -17.31
CA LEU A 213 42.19 -22.98 -18.06
C LEU A 213 42.65 -22.77 -19.51
N ALA A 214 42.16 -21.72 -20.18
CA ALA A 214 42.53 -21.40 -21.56
C ALA A 214 44.04 -21.10 -21.74
N LYS A 215 44.70 -20.55 -20.71
CA LYS A 215 46.14 -20.23 -20.75
C LYS A 215 47.04 -21.40 -20.41
N ARG A 216 46.54 -22.39 -19.65
CA ARG A 216 47.32 -23.59 -19.29
C ARG A 216 47.40 -24.53 -20.49
N LYS A 217 48.52 -25.24 -20.66
CA LYS A 217 48.68 -26.24 -21.74
C LYS A 217 48.43 -27.67 -21.24
N ASP A 218 48.63 -27.88 -19.94
CA ASP A 218 48.52 -29.15 -19.20
C ASP A 218 47.08 -29.50 -18.76
N TRP A 219 46.10 -28.63 -19.05
CA TRP A 219 44.72 -28.86 -18.59
C TRP A 219 44.10 -30.14 -19.14
N LYS A 220 44.50 -30.56 -20.35
CA LYS A 220 44.00 -31.77 -21.00
C LYS A 220 44.34 -33.06 -20.24
N GLU A 221 45.35 -33.03 -19.38
CA GLU A 221 45.82 -34.20 -18.61
C GLU A 221 45.54 -34.07 -17.11
N ASN A 222 45.41 -32.84 -16.60
CA ASN A 222 45.32 -32.54 -15.16
C ASN A 222 44.10 -31.67 -14.78
N LEU A 223 43.01 -31.70 -15.56
CA LEU A 223 41.83 -30.84 -15.34
C LEU A 223 41.25 -30.96 -13.92
N ASP A 224 41.15 -32.19 -13.40
CA ASP A 224 40.68 -32.50 -12.05
C ASP A 224 41.51 -31.80 -10.96
N LYS A 225 42.85 -31.88 -11.04
CA LYS A 225 43.78 -31.24 -10.10
C LYS A 225 43.77 -29.72 -10.22
N ILE A 226 43.70 -29.20 -11.45
CA ILE A 226 43.64 -27.75 -11.69
C ILE A 226 42.35 -27.17 -11.13
N LEU A 227 41.21 -27.82 -11.37
CA LEU A 227 39.92 -27.41 -10.82
C LEU A 227 39.89 -27.54 -9.30
N ALA A 228 40.50 -28.59 -8.72
CA ALA A 228 40.60 -28.71 -7.27
C ALA A 228 41.35 -27.54 -6.64
N ASN A 229 42.46 -27.10 -7.25
CA ASN A 229 43.20 -25.94 -6.78
C ASN A 229 42.41 -24.63 -6.96
N LEU A 230 41.80 -24.42 -8.14
CA LEU A 230 41.07 -23.18 -8.47
C LEU A 230 39.75 -23.03 -7.70
N LEU A 231 39.12 -24.15 -7.32
CA LEU A 231 37.92 -24.17 -6.49
C LEU A 231 38.23 -24.23 -4.99
N GLU A 232 39.51 -24.22 -4.62
CA GLU A 232 39.97 -24.46 -3.23
C GLU A 232 39.36 -25.73 -2.62
N ALA A 233 39.18 -26.75 -3.45
CA ALA A 233 38.66 -28.06 -3.07
C ALA A 233 39.81 -28.99 -2.65
N GLN A 234 39.50 -29.96 -1.80
CA GLN A 234 40.38 -31.08 -1.47
C GLN A 234 40.52 -32.02 -2.68
N LYS A 235 39.41 -32.24 -3.39
CA LYS A 235 39.36 -33.14 -4.54
C LYS A 235 38.24 -32.72 -5.48
N VAL A 236 38.45 -32.91 -6.78
CA VAL A 236 37.42 -32.83 -7.82
C VAL A 236 37.45 -34.14 -8.59
N GLU A 237 36.29 -34.75 -8.77
CA GLU A 237 36.11 -35.97 -9.56
C GLU A 237 35.19 -35.67 -10.74
N ILE A 238 35.60 -36.13 -11.92
CA ILE A 238 34.86 -35.98 -13.17
C ILE A 238 34.60 -37.39 -13.71
N ILE A 239 33.34 -37.80 -13.74
CA ILE A 239 32.94 -39.17 -14.03
C ILE A 239 31.99 -39.18 -15.24
N PRO A 240 32.25 -39.97 -16.30
CA PRO A 240 31.29 -40.15 -17.38
C PRO A 240 30.10 -41.00 -16.90
N LEU A 241 28.86 -40.54 -17.10
CA LEU A 241 27.64 -41.23 -16.67
C LEU A 241 27.34 -42.51 -17.48
N ASN A 242 27.99 -42.71 -18.63
CA ASN A 242 27.85 -43.91 -19.47
C ASN A 242 28.63 -45.15 -18.97
N SER A 243 29.27 -45.11 -17.80
CA SER A 243 29.93 -46.27 -17.18
C SER A 243 29.05 -47.03 -16.17
N LYS A 244 27.72 -47.02 -16.34
CA LYS A 244 26.81 -47.92 -15.61
C LYS A 244 26.88 -49.31 -16.21
N GLY A 245 27.92 -50.06 -15.83
CA GLY A 245 28.14 -51.43 -16.26
C GLY A 245 28.94 -52.29 -15.30
N ASP A 246 29.60 -51.71 -14.29
CA ASP A 246 30.17 -52.47 -13.19
C ASP A 246 29.61 -51.94 -11.86
N ASP A 247 29.04 -52.87 -11.10
CA ASP A 247 28.68 -52.71 -9.70
C ASP A 247 29.83 -52.06 -8.94
N VAL A 248 29.67 -50.79 -8.59
CA VAL A 248 30.30 -50.26 -7.38
C VAL A 248 29.19 -50.03 -6.38
N ASN A 249 28.84 -51.12 -5.68
CA ASN A 249 28.23 -51.04 -4.36
C ASN A 249 29.08 -50.11 -3.50
N PHE A 250 28.65 -48.86 -3.35
CA PHE A 250 29.14 -48.00 -2.30
C PHE A 250 28.13 -48.06 -1.15
N GLU A 251 28.45 -48.88 -0.16
CA GLU A 251 27.86 -48.71 1.16
C GLU A 251 28.16 -47.29 1.65
N PRO A 252 27.16 -46.53 2.10
CA PRO A 252 27.43 -45.30 2.82
C PRO A 252 28.19 -45.69 4.08
N GLU A 253 29.44 -45.23 4.25
CA GLU A 253 30.15 -45.30 5.53
C GLU A 253 29.29 -44.60 6.59
N LYS A 254 28.44 -45.38 7.27
CA LYS A 254 27.79 -45.05 8.53
C LYS A 254 28.92 -45.00 9.55
N ASP A 255 29.59 -43.86 9.68
CA ASP A 255 30.21 -43.36 10.93
C ASP A 255 31.20 -42.20 10.72
N LYS A 256 30.81 -41.16 9.96
CA LYS A 256 31.43 -39.84 10.11
C LYS A 256 30.37 -38.74 10.24
N LYS A 257 30.35 -38.17 11.45
CA LYS A 257 29.65 -36.95 11.85
C LYS A 257 29.56 -35.93 10.72
N LEU A 258 28.34 -35.40 10.51
CA LEU A 258 28.00 -34.29 9.62
C LEU A 258 29.15 -33.29 9.41
N SER A 259 29.85 -33.32 8.25
CA SER A 259 30.54 -32.12 7.70
C SER A 259 31.10 -32.22 6.27
N THR A 260 31.09 -33.37 5.58
CA THR A 260 31.70 -33.48 4.24
C THR A 260 30.87 -34.32 3.28
N GLN A 261 29.67 -33.86 2.93
CA GLN A 261 28.99 -34.40 1.75
C GLN A 261 29.53 -33.70 0.49
N PRO A 262 29.91 -34.44 -0.57
CA PRO A 262 30.38 -33.83 -1.82
C PRO A 262 29.26 -33.02 -2.46
N ILE A 263 29.63 -31.93 -3.14
CA ILE A 263 28.70 -31.21 -4.00
C ILE A 263 28.67 -31.94 -5.34
N GLU A 264 27.56 -32.61 -5.60
CA GLU A 264 27.31 -33.34 -6.83
C GLU A 264 26.52 -32.45 -7.80
N VAL A 265 27.06 -32.30 -9.01
CA VAL A 265 26.39 -31.65 -10.14
C VAL A 265 26.37 -32.65 -11.30
N GLU A 266 25.16 -33.09 -11.64
CA GLU A 266 24.91 -33.90 -12.82
C GLU A 266 24.54 -32.98 -13.99
N GLU A 267 25.23 -33.12 -15.11
CA GLU A 267 24.92 -32.41 -16.35
C GLU A 267 25.10 -33.39 -17.54
N GLU A 268 23.98 -33.81 -18.12
CA GLU A 268 23.88 -34.78 -19.22
C GLU A 268 24.66 -36.08 -18.99
N SER A 269 25.87 -36.19 -19.56
CA SER A 269 26.70 -37.39 -19.56
C SER A 269 27.86 -37.33 -18.55
N ILE A 270 27.90 -36.31 -17.68
CA ILE A 270 28.98 -36.08 -16.72
C ILE A 270 28.41 -35.93 -15.31
N LEU A 271 28.99 -36.66 -14.36
CA LEU A 271 28.85 -36.44 -12.93
C LEU A 271 30.10 -35.71 -12.42
N PHE A 272 29.91 -34.50 -11.91
CA PHE A 272 30.98 -33.67 -11.34
C PHE A 272 30.84 -33.63 -9.82
N ARG A 273 31.82 -34.18 -9.08
CA ARG A 273 31.84 -34.17 -7.62
C ARG A 273 32.95 -33.27 -7.11
N VAL A 274 32.60 -32.31 -6.26
CA VAL A 274 33.56 -31.41 -5.60
C VAL A 274 33.55 -31.69 -4.11
N TYR A 275 34.75 -31.90 -3.54
CA TYR A 275 34.98 -32.04 -2.10
C TYR A 275 35.64 -30.76 -1.60
N PRO A 276 34.87 -29.77 -1.10
CA PRO A 276 35.40 -28.48 -0.66
C PRO A 276 36.30 -28.62 0.56
N LYS A 277 37.26 -27.71 0.75
CA LYS A 277 37.97 -27.60 2.04
C LYS A 277 37.02 -27.10 3.13
N LEU A 278 37.07 -27.71 4.32
CA LEU A 278 36.18 -27.44 5.47
C LEU A 278 36.03 -25.95 5.84
N SER A 279 37.05 -25.13 5.59
CA SER A 279 37.01 -23.67 5.83
C SER A 279 35.99 -22.91 4.96
N LEU A 280 35.54 -23.49 3.85
CA LEU A 280 34.60 -22.88 2.90
C LEU A 280 33.14 -23.37 3.10
N PHE A 281 32.95 -24.47 3.83
CA PHE A 281 31.63 -25.09 4.03
C PHE A 281 30.76 -24.32 5.03
N ALA A 282 31.39 -23.57 5.95
CA ALA A 282 30.69 -22.78 6.97
C ALA A 282 30.16 -21.46 6.38
N GLY A 283 29.16 -21.54 5.49
CA GLY A 283 28.29 -20.41 5.18
C GLY A 283 28.05 -20.09 3.70
N ASP A 284 28.70 -20.77 2.75
CA ASP A 284 28.59 -20.38 1.33
C ASP A 284 27.56 -21.21 0.55
N PHE A 285 26.27 -20.91 0.77
CA PHE A 285 25.17 -21.43 -0.07
C PHE A 285 25.39 -21.15 -1.57
N PHE A 286 26.21 -20.16 -1.93
CA PHE A 286 26.50 -19.81 -3.32
C PHE A 286 27.62 -20.66 -3.94
N TYR A 287 28.39 -21.40 -3.14
CA TYR A 287 29.43 -22.29 -3.66
C TYR A 287 28.83 -23.38 -4.55
N ARG A 288 27.67 -23.94 -4.18
CA ARG A 288 26.93 -24.92 -5.02
C ARG A 288 26.49 -24.32 -6.35
N GLU A 289 25.91 -23.12 -6.33
CA GLU A 289 25.49 -22.41 -7.55
C GLU A 289 26.68 -22.03 -8.45
N LYS A 290 27.81 -21.62 -7.85
CA LYS A 290 29.07 -21.38 -8.54
C LYS A 290 29.57 -22.64 -9.25
N VAL A 291 29.63 -23.78 -8.56
CA VAL A 291 30.06 -25.06 -9.15
C VAL A 291 29.11 -25.46 -10.30
N LYS A 292 27.79 -25.36 -10.10
CA LYS A 292 26.81 -25.68 -11.15
C LYS A 292 26.98 -24.83 -12.41
N LYS A 293 27.13 -23.51 -12.25
CA LYS A 293 27.36 -22.60 -13.38
C LYS A 293 28.72 -22.84 -14.04
N LEU A 294 29.75 -23.10 -13.25
CA LEU A 294 31.09 -23.40 -13.76
C LEU A 294 31.05 -24.63 -14.66
N VAL A 295 30.48 -25.76 -14.19
CA VAL A 295 30.39 -27.02 -14.94
C VAL A 295 29.77 -26.82 -16.32
N ARG A 296 28.72 -26.01 -16.41
CA ARG A 296 28.09 -25.67 -17.70
C ARG A 296 29.01 -24.93 -18.65
N VAL A 297 29.80 -23.99 -18.14
CA VAL A 297 30.73 -23.19 -18.96
C VAL A 297 31.95 -24.01 -19.37
N ILE A 298 32.49 -24.85 -18.47
CA ILE A 298 33.68 -25.67 -18.74
C ILE A 298 33.36 -27.02 -19.39
N LYS A 299 32.09 -27.32 -19.69
CA LYS A 299 31.66 -28.59 -20.31
C LYS A 299 32.51 -29.00 -21.53
N PRO A 300 32.83 -28.11 -22.50
CA PRO A 300 33.69 -28.49 -23.62
C PRO A 300 35.10 -28.93 -23.21
N TYR A 301 35.67 -28.31 -22.16
CA TYR A 301 36.96 -28.72 -21.59
C TYR A 301 36.85 -30.09 -20.91
N ILE A 302 35.75 -30.33 -20.19
CA ILE A 302 35.51 -31.62 -19.54
C ILE A 302 35.39 -32.75 -20.56
N GLU A 303 34.67 -32.54 -21.66
CA GLU A 303 34.50 -33.54 -22.71
C GLU A 303 35.82 -33.92 -23.37
N ILE A 304 36.68 -32.93 -23.68
CA ILE A 304 38.02 -33.17 -24.24
C ILE A 304 38.91 -33.91 -23.23
N PHE A 305 38.88 -33.52 -21.96
CA PHE A 305 39.63 -34.20 -20.90
C PHE A 305 39.22 -35.66 -20.73
N LEU A 306 37.91 -35.95 -20.75
CA LEU A 306 37.38 -37.31 -20.68
C LEU A 306 37.70 -38.13 -21.94
N ALA A 307 37.72 -37.50 -23.12
CA ALA A 307 38.11 -38.15 -24.37
C ALA A 307 39.59 -38.56 -24.36
N ASN A 308 40.48 -37.74 -23.79
CA ASN A 308 41.91 -38.06 -23.68
C ASN A 308 42.25 -39.12 -22.63
N LYS A 309 41.36 -39.40 -21.68
CA LYS A 309 41.53 -40.45 -20.67
C LYS A 309 41.05 -41.83 -21.13
N ARG A 310 40.40 -41.93 -22.29
CA ARG A 310 40.02 -43.18 -22.94
C ARG A 310 41.15 -43.70 -23.81
#